data_AF-A0AB38Y2R7-F1
#
_entry.id   AF-A0AB38Y2R7-F1
#
_cell.length_a   1.000
_cell.length_b   1.000
_cell.length_c   1.000
_cell.angle_alpha   90.00
_cell.angle_beta   90.00
_cell.angle_gamma   90.00
#
_symmetry.space_group_name_H-M   'P 1'
#
loop_
_entity.id
_entity.type
_entity.pdbx_description
1 polymer ?
#
loop_
_entity_poly.entity_id
_entity_poly.type
_entity_poly.pdbx_seq_one_letter_code
_entity_poly.pdbx_strand_id
1 'polypeptide(L)'
;MIDMSAGSREKWENDYNPSGWFSYQFKADGRAATENDYKHSPRQVKRIPNNQEVSIVLSNGKVRHGYLFDRSHLIADSLGGRPYRNNLITGTRTQNVGNNDRKGGMQYIENKVLTYINQNPSVHVYYKAEPVYVGTELVPRYVVVSALSSDGVIDEKVRVFNTANGFTIDYQNGGLLSDVTLEEETTTDSDDTLTEDTKEPTTDEEGTDQISPDAATEDTATDVDSQRIVYVASNGNSPVYWYHKENLPAGVNLDRLVEMTEQDALSRGKKHSSTEPTH
;
A
#
# COMPACT_ATOMS: atom_id res chain seq x y z
N MET A 1 7.32 29.14 -7.67
CA MET A 1 6.92 27.85 -8.27
C MET A 1 5.47 27.58 -7.96
N ILE A 2 5.10 27.46 -6.68
CA ILE A 2 3.71 27.30 -6.22
C ILE A 2 2.74 28.27 -6.89
N ASP A 3 3.01 29.59 -6.86
CA ASP A 3 2.13 30.58 -7.49
C ASP A 3 1.99 30.43 -9.01
N MET A 4 3.02 29.92 -9.69
CA MET A 4 2.97 29.70 -11.15
C MET A 4 2.09 28.48 -11.49
N SER A 5 2.11 27.46 -10.62
CA SER A 5 1.21 26.30 -10.70
C SER A 5 -0.21 26.63 -10.22
N ALA A 6 -0.39 27.64 -9.39
CA ALA A 6 -1.71 28.02 -8.90
C ALA A 6 -2.58 28.56 -10.05
N GLY A 7 -3.73 27.93 -10.29
CA GLY A 7 -4.67 28.37 -11.31
C GLY A 7 -4.30 27.98 -12.75
N SER A 8 -3.19 27.28 -12.96
CA SER A 8 -2.82 26.69 -14.24
C SER A 8 -2.60 25.18 -14.10
N ARG A 9 -2.98 24.41 -15.11
CA ARG A 9 -2.62 22.98 -15.19
C ARG A 9 -2.08 22.73 -16.57
N GLU A 10 -0.82 22.31 -16.63
CA GLU A 10 -0.21 21.88 -17.88
C GLU A 10 -0.92 20.62 -18.40
N LYS A 11 -0.96 20.47 -19.72
CA LYS A 11 -1.48 19.24 -20.32
C LYS A 11 -0.48 18.12 -20.08
N TRP A 12 -1.00 16.91 -19.83
CA TRP A 12 -0.20 15.70 -19.81
C TRP A 12 0.64 15.58 -21.08
N GLU A 13 1.92 15.27 -20.93
CA GLU A 13 2.80 14.99 -22.06
C GLU A 13 2.44 13.67 -22.75
N ASN A 14 2.99 13.45 -23.95
CA ASN A 14 2.79 12.19 -24.66
C ASN A 14 3.37 11.01 -23.86
N ASP A 15 2.68 9.87 -23.89
CA ASP A 15 3.07 8.63 -23.19
C ASP A 15 3.33 8.80 -21.69
N TYR A 16 2.53 9.62 -21.03
CA TYR A 16 2.63 9.92 -19.60
C TYR A 16 2.35 8.74 -18.65
N ASN A 17 1.87 7.60 -19.12
CA ASN A 17 1.52 6.48 -18.23
C ASN A 17 2.80 5.83 -17.65
N PRO A 18 2.92 5.67 -16.33
CA PRO A 18 4.08 5.06 -15.70
C PRO A 18 4.10 3.53 -15.86
N SER A 19 5.19 2.90 -15.41
CA SER A 19 5.32 1.43 -15.38
C SER A 19 4.18 0.78 -14.58
N GLY A 20 3.78 -0.44 -14.97
CA GLY A 20 2.69 -1.17 -14.33
C GLY A 20 1.28 -0.64 -14.66
N TRP A 21 1.14 0.43 -15.45
CA TRP A 21 -0.19 0.95 -15.84
C TRP A 21 -0.92 0.03 -16.81
N PHE A 22 -0.18 -0.70 -17.65
CA PHE A 22 -0.70 -1.65 -18.62
C PHE A 22 0.01 -3.00 -18.51
N SER A 23 -0.75 -4.07 -18.72
CA SER A 23 -0.24 -5.39 -19.06
C SER A 23 -0.15 -5.56 -20.58
N TYR A 24 0.72 -6.45 -21.03
CA TYR A 24 0.95 -6.72 -22.44
C TYR A 24 0.90 -8.22 -22.72
N GLN A 25 0.30 -8.59 -23.86
CA GLN A 25 0.20 -9.99 -24.28
C GLN A 25 0.35 -10.09 -25.80
N PHE A 26 1.01 -11.13 -26.28
CA PHE A 26 1.03 -11.43 -27.71
C PHE A 26 -0.36 -11.88 -28.18
N LYS A 27 -0.81 -11.36 -29.32
CA LYS A 27 -2.14 -11.65 -29.87
C LYS A 27 -2.26 -13.06 -30.44
N ALA A 28 -1.13 -13.67 -30.81
CA ALA A 28 -1.10 -14.98 -31.47
C ALA A 28 -1.41 -16.13 -30.51
N ASP A 29 -0.86 -16.08 -29.30
CA ASP A 29 -0.85 -17.19 -28.33
C ASP A 29 -1.27 -16.78 -26.92
N GLY A 30 -1.51 -15.48 -26.68
CA GLY A 30 -1.91 -14.96 -25.37
C GLY A 30 -0.79 -14.91 -24.33
N ARG A 31 0.45 -15.28 -24.68
CA ARG A 31 1.56 -15.26 -23.71
C ARG A 31 1.87 -13.83 -23.27
N ALA A 32 2.37 -13.70 -22.04
CA ALA A 32 2.81 -12.41 -21.50
C ALA A 32 3.85 -11.77 -22.41
N ALA A 33 3.75 -10.45 -22.56
CA ALA A 33 4.66 -9.61 -23.31
C ALA A 33 5.10 -8.44 -22.43
N THR A 34 6.07 -7.67 -22.91
CA THR A 34 6.56 -6.47 -22.25
C THR A 34 6.07 -5.20 -22.95
N GLU A 35 6.22 -4.06 -22.28
CA GLU A 35 6.05 -2.76 -22.94
C GLU A 35 7.01 -2.61 -24.14
N ASN A 36 8.22 -3.16 -24.02
CA ASN A 36 9.21 -3.13 -25.09
C ASN A 36 8.71 -3.88 -26.34
N ASP A 37 8.13 -5.07 -26.16
CA ASP A 37 7.54 -5.84 -27.26
C ASP A 37 6.40 -5.06 -27.94
N TYR A 38 5.57 -4.37 -27.15
CA TYR A 38 4.50 -3.52 -27.68
C TYR A 38 5.03 -2.33 -28.48
N LYS A 39 6.10 -1.67 -28.02
CA LYS A 39 6.74 -0.57 -28.75
C LYS A 39 7.34 -1.04 -30.07
N HIS A 40 7.94 -2.24 -30.09
CA HIS A 40 8.52 -2.81 -31.30
C HIS A 40 7.48 -3.39 -32.26
N SER A 41 6.38 -3.96 -31.77
CA SER A 41 5.39 -4.69 -32.57
C SER A 41 3.94 -4.47 -32.10
N PRO A 42 3.40 -3.25 -32.18
CA PRO A 42 2.06 -2.92 -31.66
C PRO A 42 0.91 -3.64 -32.41
N ARG A 43 1.18 -4.12 -33.63
CA ARG A 43 0.22 -4.96 -34.37
C ARG A 43 0.13 -6.38 -33.80
N GLN A 44 1.20 -6.90 -33.20
CA GLN A 44 1.29 -8.27 -32.69
C GLN A 44 1.06 -8.37 -31.17
N VAL A 45 1.23 -7.27 -30.45
CA VAL A 45 1.06 -7.21 -28.99
C VAL A 45 -0.16 -6.36 -28.65
N LYS A 46 -1.06 -6.87 -27.80
CA LYS A 46 -2.16 -6.09 -27.23
C LYS A 46 -1.72 -5.46 -25.91
N ARG A 47 -2.19 -4.24 -25.66
CA ARG A 47 -2.00 -3.48 -24.42
C ARG A 47 -3.31 -3.44 -23.65
N ILE A 48 -3.29 -3.86 -22.39
CA ILE A 48 -4.47 -4.03 -21.54
C ILE A 48 -4.31 -3.10 -20.32
N PRO A 49 -5.24 -2.18 -20.05
CA PRO A 49 -5.19 -1.36 -18.84
C PRO A 49 -5.29 -2.24 -17.59
N ASN A 50 -4.41 -2.01 -16.61
CA ASN A 50 -4.45 -2.70 -15.32
C ASN A 50 -5.41 -2.05 -14.31
N ASN A 51 -5.88 -0.84 -14.62
CA ASN A 51 -6.72 -0.06 -13.72
C ASN A 51 -8.19 -0.50 -13.83
N GLN A 52 -8.88 -0.50 -12.69
CA GLN A 52 -10.29 -0.88 -12.57
C GLN A 52 -10.99 0.01 -11.55
N GLU A 53 -12.30 0.18 -11.70
CA GLU A 53 -13.12 0.87 -10.71
C GLU A 53 -13.44 -0.04 -9.53
N VAL A 54 -13.32 0.48 -8.33
CA VAL A 54 -13.50 -0.25 -7.07
C VAL A 54 -14.23 0.59 -6.03
N SER A 55 -14.72 -0.07 -4.99
CA SER A 55 -15.24 0.55 -3.77
C SER A 55 -14.23 0.36 -2.64
N ILE A 56 -13.67 1.45 -2.10
CA ILE A 56 -12.70 1.39 -0.98
C ILE A 56 -13.38 1.93 0.28
N VAL A 57 -13.43 1.13 1.35
CA VAL A 57 -13.79 1.59 2.69
C VAL A 57 -12.60 2.34 3.28
N LEU A 58 -12.77 3.64 3.52
CA LEU A 58 -11.77 4.55 4.07
C LEU A 58 -11.76 4.52 5.60
N SER A 59 -10.65 4.94 6.23
CA SER A 59 -10.52 4.91 7.70
C SER A 59 -11.45 5.88 8.44
N ASN A 60 -12.04 6.85 7.73
CA ASN A 60 -13.07 7.75 8.27
C ASN A 60 -14.50 7.19 8.12
N GLY A 61 -14.65 5.92 7.76
CA GLY A 61 -15.95 5.24 7.57
C GLY A 61 -16.65 5.53 6.24
N LYS A 62 -16.13 6.44 5.41
CA LYS A 62 -16.70 6.70 4.08
C LYS A 62 -16.30 5.62 3.09
N VAL A 63 -17.14 5.41 2.07
CA VAL A 63 -16.83 4.57 0.92
C VAL A 63 -16.51 5.46 -0.28
N ARG A 64 -15.40 5.17 -0.96
CA ARG A 64 -15.01 5.84 -2.21
C ARG A 64 -15.21 4.90 -3.38
N HIS A 65 -15.95 5.36 -4.40
CA HIS A 65 -16.11 4.68 -5.67
C HIS A 65 -15.23 5.32 -6.76
N GLY A 66 -14.64 4.50 -7.63
CA GLY A 66 -13.90 4.92 -8.81
C GLY A 66 -12.59 4.17 -8.99
N TYR A 67 -11.76 4.60 -9.94
CA TYR A 67 -10.51 3.92 -10.26
C TYR A 67 -9.61 3.69 -9.03
N LEU A 68 -9.03 2.50 -8.93
CA LEU A 68 -8.11 2.11 -7.87
C LEU A 68 -6.78 2.86 -7.98
N PHE A 69 -6.23 2.94 -9.19
CA PHE A 69 -4.93 3.56 -9.43
C PHE A 69 -5.07 4.97 -9.99
N ASP A 70 -4.23 5.86 -9.48
CA ASP A 70 -3.95 7.19 -9.99
C ASP A 70 -2.58 7.18 -10.69
N ARG A 71 -2.41 8.16 -11.58
CA ARG A 71 -1.09 8.60 -12.03
C ARG A 71 -0.56 9.53 -10.95
N SER A 72 -0.05 8.93 -9.87
CA SER A 72 0.37 9.68 -8.70
C SER A 72 1.71 10.36 -8.99
N HIS A 73 1.79 11.65 -8.66
CA HIS A 73 2.99 12.43 -8.88
C HIS A 73 4.01 12.19 -7.75
N LEU A 74 5.29 12.17 -8.08
CA LEU A 74 6.37 12.20 -7.09
C LEU A 74 6.55 13.62 -6.53
N ILE A 75 6.54 14.62 -7.41
CA ILE A 75 6.43 16.04 -7.09
C ILE A 75 5.07 16.53 -7.56
N ALA A 76 4.23 16.99 -6.63
CA ALA A 76 2.89 17.48 -6.96
C ALA A 76 2.91 18.65 -7.94
N ASP A 77 1.91 18.70 -8.82
CA ASP A 77 1.60 19.84 -9.69
C ASP A 77 1.56 21.16 -8.89
N SER A 78 0.93 21.15 -7.71
CA SER A 78 0.84 22.31 -6.80
C SER A 78 2.19 22.82 -6.28
N LEU A 79 3.24 21.98 -6.32
CA LEU A 79 4.61 22.34 -5.92
C LEU A 79 5.50 22.69 -7.14
N GLY A 80 4.94 22.72 -8.35
CA GLY A 80 5.69 22.91 -9.60
C GLY A 80 6.11 21.62 -10.28
N GLY A 81 5.52 20.48 -9.89
CA GLY A 81 5.75 19.20 -10.53
C GLY A 81 5.22 19.16 -11.96
N ARG A 82 6.03 18.65 -12.88
CA ARG A 82 5.68 18.56 -14.30
C ARG A 82 4.81 17.30 -14.57
N PRO A 83 3.80 17.36 -15.46
CA PRO A 83 2.91 16.22 -15.76
C PRO A 83 3.48 15.31 -16.86
N TYR A 84 4.60 14.64 -16.56
CA TYR A 84 5.32 13.75 -17.48
C TYR A 84 5.67 12.42 -16.79
N ARG A 85 5.87 11.36 -17.59
CA ARG A 85 6.03 9.98 -17.10
C ARG A 85 7.06 9.82 -15.98
N ASN A 86 8.20 10.51 -16.04
CA ASN A 86 9.27 10.35 -15.04
C ASN A 86 8.93 10.94 -13.67
N ASN A 87 7.90 11.79 -13.58
CA ASN A 87 7.39 12.30 -12.31
C ASN A 87 6.16 11.52 -11.83
N LEU A 88 5.83 10.39 -12.47
CA LEU A 88 4.66 9.60 -12.14
C LEU A 88 5.02 8.18 -11.74
N ILE A 89 4.21 7.64 -10.83
CA ILE A 89 4.14 6.21 -10.53
C ILE A 89 2.69 5.72 -10.64
N THR A 90 2.51 4.41 -10.85
CA THR A 90 1.19 3.78 -10.71
C THR A 90 0.91 3.65 -9.22
N GLY A 91 0.17 4.61 -8.66
CA GLY A 91 -0.10 4.70 -7.22
C GLY A 91 -1.56 4.42 -6.93
N THR A 92 -1.90 3.77 -5.84
CA THR A 92 -3.31 3.68 -5.44
C THR A 92 -3.87 5.06 -5.13
N ARG A 93 -5.19 5.22 -5.22
CA ARG A 93 -5.85 6.47 -4.83
C ARG A 93 -5.53 6.85 -3.38
N THR A 94 -5.47 5.86 -2.48
CA THR A 94 -5.13 6.04 -1.07
C THR A 94 -3.66 6.38 -0.87
N GLN A 95 -2.75 5.87 -1.68
CA GLN A 95 -1.36 6.32 -1.69
C GLN A 95 -1.25 7.79 -2.13
N ASN A 96 -2.04 8.20 -3.12
CA ASN A 96 -2.00 9.56 -3.63
C ASN A 96 -2.60 10.58 -2.64
N VAL A 97 -3.83 10.35 -2.16
CA VAL A 97 -4.57 11.34 -1.36
C VAL A 97 -5.08 10.85 0.00
N GLY A 98 -4.76 9.62 0.40
CA GLY A 98 -5.34 9.01 1.61
C GLY A 98 -6.87 8.99 1.56
N ASN A 99 -7.49 9.60 2.57
CA ASN A 99 -8.94 9.79 2.65
C ASN A 99 -9.45 11.01 1.85
N ASN A 100 -8.55 11.73 1.16
CA ASN A 100 -8.80 13.01 0.50
C ASN A 100 -9.28 14.12 1.45
N ASP A 101 -8.72 14.15 2.64
CA ASP A 101 -9.00 15.11 3.72
C ASP A 101 -7.75 15.95 4.09
N ARG A 102 -6.73 15.93 3.22
CA ARG A 102 -5.41 16.57 3.39
C ARG A 102 -4.54 16.00 4.51
N LYS A 103 -4.87 14.81 5.04
CA LYS A 103 -4.17 14.20 6.19
C LYS A 103 -3.50 12.86 5.89
N GLY A 104 -3.57 12.37 4.66
CA GLY A 104 -2.96 11.09 4.28
C GLY A 104 -2.42 11.05 2.86
N GLY A 105 -1.76 9.94 2.53
CA GLY A 105 -1.09 9.77 1.24
C GLY A 105 0.05 10.77 1.01
N MET A 106 0.43 10.96 -0.25
CA MET A 106 1.34 12.01 -0.69
C MET A 106 0.79 13.40 -0.32
N GLN A 107 -0.54 13.54 -0.42
CA GLN A 107 -1.27 14.78 -0.12
C GLN A 107 -1.00 15.34 1.29
N TYR A 108 -0.66 14.52 2.29
CA TYR A 108 -0.30 15.00 3.63
C TYR A 108 0.90 15.94 3.58
N ILE A 109 2.05 15.44 3.09
CA ILE A 109 3.31 16.18 3.10
C ILE A 109 3.29 17.32 2.07
N GLU A 110 2.64 17.09 0.92
CA GLU A 110 2.43 18.11 -0.11
C GLU A 110 1.66 19.32 0.44
N ASN A 111 0.55 19.09 1.16
CA ASN A 111 -0.22 20.20 1.75
C ASN A 111 0.50 20.88 2.90
N LYS A 112 1.27 20.13 3.70
CA LYS A 112 2.08 20.70 4.78
C LYS A 112 3.12 21.67 4.22
N VAL A 113 3.88 21.25 3.20
CA VAL A 113 4.87 22.08 2.50
C VAL A 113 4.21 23.27 1.80
N LEU A 114 3.14 23.04 1.04
CA LEU A 114 2.41 24.08 0.32
C LEU A 114 1.89 25.16 1.28
N THR A 115 1.24 24.75 2.36
CA THR A 115 0.68 25.67 3.35
C THR A 115 1.79 26.46 4.04
N TYR A 116 2.89 25.81 4.40
CA TYR A 116 3.99 26.46 5.09
C TYR A 116 4.67 27.54 4.24
N ILE A 117 4.94 27.26 2.96
CA ILE A 117 5.54 28.26 2.05
C ILE A 117 4.56 29.42 1.81
N ASN A 118 3.26 29.15 1.65
CA ASN A 118 2.25 30.21 1.47
C ASN A 118 2.15 31.14 2.69
N GLN A 119 2.39 30.63 3.90
CA GLN A 119 2.41 31.42 5.13
C GLN A 119 3.76 32.11 5.37
N ASN A 120 4.84 31.61 4.75
CA ASN A 120 6.21 32.10 4.91
C ASN A 120 6.89 32.30 3.54
N PRO A 121 6.53 33.35 2.78
CA PRO A 121 6.94 33.49 1.37
C PRO A 121 8.46 33.58 1.12
N SER A 122 9.27 33.87 2.15
CA SER A 122 10.73 33.89 2.06
C SER A 122 11.39 32.52 2.29
N VAL A 123 10.62 31.52 2.73
CA VAL A 123 11.10 30.16 2.98
C VAL A 123 11.05 29.34 1.69
N HIS A 124 12.07 28.50 1.50
CA HIS A 124 12.05 27.43 0.50
C HIS A 124 12.20 26.06 1.17
N VAL A 125 11.78 25.00 0.47
CA VAL A 125 11.82 23.63 0.99
C VAL A 125 12.60 22.76 0.02
N TYR A 126 13.63 22.08 0.53
CA TYR A 126 14.28 20.97 -0.16
C TYR A 126 13.34 19.76 -0.09
N TYR A 127 12.86 19.31 -1.24
CA TYR A 127 11.87 18.24 -1.33
C TYR A 127 12.40 17.12 -2.22
N LYS A 128 12.35 15.87 -1.73
CA LYS A 128 12.72 14.67 -2.48
C LYS A 128 11.65 13.60 -2.31
N ALA A 129 11.17 13.03 -3.42
CA ALA A 129 10.29 11.88 -3.42
C ALA A 129 10.98 10.71 -4.13
N GLU A 130 11.17 9.61 -3.41
CA GLU A 130 11.94 8.44 -3.85
C GLU A 130 11.03 7.20 -3.84
N PRO A 131 10.57 6.73 -5.02
CA PRO A 131 9.79 5.50 -5.09
C PRO A 131 10.67 4.29 -4.82
N VAL A 132 10.21 3.38 -3.96
CA VAL A 132 10.94 2.18 -3.56
C VAL A 132 10.28 0.95 -4.16
N TYR A 133 11.08 0.18 -4.91
CA TYR A 133 10.70 -1.05 -5.60
C TYR A 133 11.44 -2.24 -5.00
N VAL A 134 10.85 -3.44 -5.08
CA VAL A 134 11.55 -4.69 -4.74
C VAL A 134 11.90 -5.43 -6.03
N GLY A 135 13.16 -5.82 -6.19
CA GLY A 135 13.63 -6.56 -7.36
C GLY A 135 13.28 -5.86 -8.68
N THR A 136 12.51 -6.54 -9.53
CA THR A 136 12.10 -6.07 -10.85
C THR A 136 10.66 -5.58 -10.91
N GLU A 137 10.05 -5.27 -9.77
CA GLU A 137 8.67 -4.78 -9.70
C GLU A 137 8.47 -3.51 -10.52
N LEU A 138 7.33 -3.42 -11.21
CA LEU A 138 6.97 -2.28 -12.04
C LEU A 138 6.20 -1.21 -11.26
N VAL A 139 5.64 -1.56 -10.10
CA VAL A 139 4.89 -0.67 -9.21
C VAL A 139 5.63 -0.57 -7.88
N PRO A 140 5.91 0.65 -7.35
CA PRO A 140 6.65 0.78 -6.10
C PRO A 140 5.80 0.32 -4.92
N ARG A 141 6.44 -0.25 -3.89
CA ARG A 141 5.80 -0.64 -2.63
C ARG A 141 5.39 0.58 -1.80
N TYR A 142 6.19 1.63 -1.85
CA TYR A 142 5.95 2.90 -1.18
C TYR A 142 6.81 4.00 -1.81
N VAL A 143 6.53 5.26 -1.43
CA VAL A 143 7.37 6.42 -1.75
C VAL A 143 7.91 6.98 -0.45
N VAL A 144 9.22 7.21 -0.38
CA VAL A 144 9.83 7.98 0.71
C VAL A 144 9.86 9.44 0.31
N VAL A 145 9.18 10.29 1.06
CA VAL A 145 9.22 11.74 0.85
C VAL A 145 10.03 12.37 1.98
N SER A 146 11.06 13.12 1.63
CA SER A 146 11.87 13.93 2.56
C SER A 146 11.63 15.41 2.27
N ALA A 147 11.34 16.19 3.31
CA ALA A 147 11.15 17.63 3.21
C ALA A 147 11.95 18.34 4.30
N LEU A 148 12.77 19.32 3.91
CA LEU A 148 13.55 20.18 4.80
C LEU A 148 13.34 21.65 4.40
N SER A 149 12.70 22.45 5.26
CA SER A 149 12.58 23.89 5.04
C SER A 149 13.87 24.62 5.37
N SER A 150 14.12 25.75 4.70
CA SER A 150 15.35 26.55 4.85
C SER A 150 15.52 27.15 6.25
N ASP A 151 14.45 27.20 7.04
CA ASP A 151 14.42 27.64 8.43
C ASP A 151 14.36 26.47 9.44
N GLY A 152 14.36 25.22 8.97
CA GLY A 152 14.38 24.00 9.80
C GLY A 152 13.06 23.64 10.49
N VAL A 153 11.95 24.36 10.23
CA VAL A 153 10.64 24.06 10.86
C VAL A 153 9.99 22.79 10.28
N ILE A 154 10.12 22.56 8.98
CA ILE A 154 9.84 21.27 8.37
C ILE A 154 11.17 20.54 8.27
N ASP A 155 11.30 19.44 9.00
CA ASP A 155 12.41 18.48 8.87
C ASP A 155 11.83 17.09 9.12
N GLU A 156 11.31 16.47 8.06
CA GLU A 156 10.64 15.18 8.18
C GLU A 156 10.87 14.27 6.99
N LYS A 157 10.77 12.98 7.26
CA LYS A 157 10.77 11.92 6.28
C LYS A 157 9.56 11.03 6.49
N VAL A 158 8.71 10.91 5.47
CA VAL A 158 7.49 10.10 5.51
C VAL A 158 7.58 8.96 4.52
N ARG A 159 7.14 7.77 4.96
CA ARG A 159 6.94 6.60 4.10
C ARG A 159 5.46 6.53 3.70
N VAL A 160 5.16 6.73 2.43
CA VAL A 160 3.80 6.70 1.90
C VAL A 160 3.55 5.37 1.19
N PHE A 161 2.80 4.47 1.83
CA PHE A 161 2.54 3.13 1.33
C PHE A 161 1.66 3.12 0.08
N ASN A 162 2.05 2.31 -0.90
CA ASN A 162 1.29 2.09 -2.13
C ASN A 162 0.29 0.94 -1.99
N THR A 163 -0.68 1.13 -1.09
CA THR A 163 -1.66 0.09 -0.72
C THR A 163 -3.09 0.63 -0.79
N ALA A 164 -4.08 -0.26 -0.88
CA ALA A 164 -5.50 0.09 -0.76
C ALA A 164 -6.20 -0.97 0.10
N ASN A 165 -7.02 -0.53 1.05
CA ASN A 165 -7.73 -1.43 1.96
C ASN A 165 -8.63 -2.40 1.18
N GLY A 166 -8.53 -3.71 1.46
CA GLY A 166 -9.31 -4.75 0.81
C GLY A 166 -8.79 -5.23 -0.55
N PHE A 167 -7.62 -4.75 -1.00
CA PHE A 167 -7.07 -5.09 -2.31
C PHE A 167 -5.61 -5.54 -2.23
N THR A 168 -5.28 -6.63 -2.93
CA THR A 168 -3.91 -7.13 -3.07
C THR A 168 -3.34 -6.72 -4.43
N ILE A 169 -2.33 -5.86 -4.42
CA ILE A 169 -1.73 -5.30 -5.63
C ILE A 169 -0.70 -6.29 -6.21
N ASP A 170 -0.76 -6.50 -7.53
CA ASP A 170 0.35 -7.12 -8.26
C ASP A 170 1.43 -6.07 -8.48
N TYR A 171 2.46 -6.05 -7.63
CA TYR A 171 3.55 -5.07 -7.76
C TYR A 171 4.48 -5.38 -8.94
N GLN A 172 4.53 -6.64 -9.37
CA GLN A 172 5.39 -7.08 -10.45
C GLN A 172 4.87 -6.59 -11.80
N ASN A 173 3.57 -6.72 -12.05
CA ASN A 173 2.97 -6.39 -13.35
C ASN A 173 2.03 -5.18 -13.32
N GLY A 174 1.65 -4.73 -12.12
CA GLY A 174 0.60 -3.74 -11.90
C GLY A 174 -0.80 -4.33 -11.99
N GLY A 175 -1.79 -3.63 -11.43
CA GLY A 175 -3.14 -4.16 -11.27
C GLY A 175 -3.32 -4.87 -9.93
N LEU A 176 -4.29 -5.78 -9.86
CA LEU A 176 -4.50 -6.64 -8.71
C LEU A 176 -3.96 -8.03 -8.98
N LEU A 177 -3.51 -8.72 -7.94
CA LEU A 177 -3.37 -10.16 -8.02
C LEU A 177 -4.75 -10.74 -8.30
N SER A 178 -4.83 -11.62 -9.30
CA SER A 178 -6.04 -12.35 -9.61
C SER A 178 -6.29 -13.39 -8.52
N ASP A 179 -7.07 -13.05 -7.51
CA ASP A 179 -7.81 -14.05 -6.74
C ASP A 179 -9.07 -14.39 -7.55
N VAL A 180 -9.39 -15.68 -7.65
CA VAL A 180 -10.64 -16.19 -8.25
C VAL A 180 -11.81 -15.32 -7.80
N THR A 181 -12.63 -14.91 -8.77
CA THR A 181 -13.88 -14.15 -8.63
C THR A 181 -14.51 -14.29 -7.25
N LEU A 182 -14.57 -13.18 -6.50
CA LEU A 182 -15.49 -13.04 -5.39
C LEU A 182 -16.90 -13.24 -5.97
N GLU A 183 -17.52 -14.37 -5.63
CA GLU A 183 -18.93 -14.60 -5.91
C GLU A 183 -19.73 -13.46 -5.26
N GLU A 184 -20.59 -12.83 -6.05
CA GLU A 184 -21.60 -11.90 -5.55
C GLU A 184 -22.48 -12.67 -4.56
N GLU A 185 -22.43 -12.31 -3.27
CA GLU A 185 -23.48 -12.70 -2.34
C GLU A 185 -24.79 -12.03 -2.79
N THR A 186 -25.65 -12.83 -3.41
CA THR A 186 -27.04 -12.50 -3.64
C THR A 186 -27.73 -12.43 -2.27
N THR A 187 -28.04 -11.21 -1.82
CA THR A 187 -28.93 -10.99 -0.69
C THR A 187 -30.35 -11.34 -1.11
N THR A 188 -30.87 -12.48 -0.65
CA THR A 188 -32.31 -12.71 -0.53
C THR A 188 -32.72 -12.45 0.91
N ASP A 189 -33.44 -11.34 1.09
CA ASP A 189 -34.22 -10.99 2.26
C ASP A 189 -35.37 -12.00 2.43
N SER A 190 -35.53 -12.55 3.63
CA SER A 190 -36.73 -13.28 4.09
C SER A 190 -36.74 -13.32 5.60
N ASP A 191 -37.77 -12.67 6.13
CA ASP A 191 -38.13 -12.38 7.50
C ASP A 191 -38.59 -13.62 8.31
N ASP A 192 -38.42 -13.48 9.63
CA ASP A 192 -39.36 -13.82 10.70
C ASP A 192 -39.11 -14.99 11.71
N THR A 193 -39.29 -14.55 12.98
CA THR A 193 -39.80 -15.17 14.22
C THR A 193 -38.96 -16.05 15.19
N LEU A 194 -38.42 -15.36 16.23
CA LEU A 194 -38.66 -15.43 17.70
C LEU A 194 -38.41 -16.69 18.59
N THR A 195 -37.97 -16.34 19.82
CA THR A 195 -38.04 -16.99 21.16
C THR A 195 -36.79 -17.77 21.63
N GLU A 196 -36.33 -17.75 22.89
CA GLU A 196 -36.46 -16.91 24.11
C GLU A 196 -35.41 -17.47 25.11
N ASP A 197 -34.88 -16.60 26.00
CA ASP A 197 -34.24 -16.86 27.31
C ASP A 197 -33.11 -17.91 27.50
N THR A 198 -31.99 -17.53 28.13
CA THR A 198 -31.81 -17.58 29.61
C THR A 198 -30.34 -17.37 30.01
N LYS A 199 -30.11 -16.44 30.96
CA LYS A 199 -29.11 -16.39 32.05
C LYS A 199 -27.59 -16.56 31.83
N GLU A 200 -26.88 -15.51 32.28
CA GLU A 200 -25.55 -15.56 32.90
C GLU A 200 -25.48 -16.54 34.10
N PRO A 201 -24.25 -16.90 34.54
CA PRO A 201 -23.72 -16.16 35.68
C PRO A 201 -22.25 -15.73 35.56
N THR A 202 -21.98 -14.68 36.31
CA THR A 202 -20.70 -14.07 36.69
C THR A 202 -19.87 -14.97 37.62
N THR A 203 -18.55 -14.75 37.62
CA THR A 203 -17.73 -14.75 38.86
C THR A 203 -16.45 -13.96 38.60
N ASP A 204 -16.30 -12.90 39.38
CA ASP A 204 -15.09 -12.11 39.59
C ASP A 204 -14.05 -12.88 40.41
N GLU A 205 -12.77 -12.55 40.27
CA GLU A 205 -11.90 -12.29 41.44
C GLU A 205 -10.64 -11.49 41.06
N GLU A 206 -10.43 -10.41 41.83
CA GLU A 206 -9.26 -9.53 41.86
C GLU A 206 -8.07 -10.18 42.59
N GLY A 207 -6.86 -9.70 42.29
CA GLY A 207 -5.67 -9.97 43.09
C GLY A 207 -4.43 -9.23 42.58
N THR A 208 -4.17 -8.07 43.15
CA THR A 208 -3.03 -7.15 42.94
C THR A 208 -1.70 -7.70 43.45
N ASP A 209 -0.58 -7.39 42.79
CA ASP A 209 0.51 -6.58 43.38
C ASP A 209 1.65 -6.25 42.40
N GLN A 210 2.24 -5.08 42.64
CA GLN A 210 3.28 -4.40 41.86
C GLN A 210 4.69 -4.99 42.05
N ILE A 211 5.59 -4.77 41.09
CA ILE A 211 6.99 -4.29 41.23
C ILE A 211 7.63 -4.17 39.82
N SER A 212 8.04 -2.95 39.45
CA SER A 212 9.09 -2.63 38.45
C SER A 212 10.46 -2.64 39.18
N PRO A 213 11.66 -2.73 38.53
CA PRO A 213 11.96 -2.16 37.21
C PRO A 213 13.00 -2.90 36.33
N ASP A 214 13.15 -2.36 35.12
CA ASP A 214 14.39 -2.29 34.32
C ASP A 214 14.99 -3.58 33.73
N ALA A 215 14.82 -3.74 32.42
CA ALA A 215 15.87 -4.17 31.50
C ALA A 215 15.39 -3.94 30.07
N ALA A 216 15.88 -2.88 29.44
CA ALA A 216 15.86 -2.72 28.00
C ALA A 216 16.65 -3.89 27.37
N THR A 217 15.96 -4.72 26.59
CA THR A 217 16.58 -5.45 25.49
C THR A 217 16.13 -4.76 24.21
N GLU A 218 16.98 -3.88 23.71
CA GLU A 218 16.96 -3.45 22.32
C GLU A 218 17.12 -4.71 21.45
N ASP A 219 16.04 -5.17 20.84
CA ASP A 219 16.13 -6.07 19.70
C ASP A 219 16.76 -5.27 18.56
N THR A 220 18.07 -5.44 18.39
CA THR A 220 18.79 -4.97 17.23
C THR A 220 18.38 -5.82 16.03
N ALA A 221 17.18 -5.58 15.50
CA ALA A 221 16.78 -6.08 14.19
C ALA A 221 17.73 -5.45 13.16
N THR A 222 18.62 -6.27 12.60
CA THR A 222 19.44 -5.85 11.47
C THR A 222 18.52 -5.56 10.27
N ASP A 223 18.89 -4.63 9.38
CA ASP A 223 18.09 -4.23 8.19
C ASP A 223 17.67 -5.43 7.31
N VAL A 224 18.38 -6.55 7.41
CA VAL A 224 18.08 -7.82 6.75
C VAL A 224 16.85 -8.53 7.37
N ASP A 225 16.70 -8.46 8.69
CA ASP A 225 15.60 -9.06 9.46
C ASP A 225 14.29 -8.29 9.20
N SER A 226 14.38 -6.96 9.07
CA SER A 226 13.25 -6.07 8.74
C SER A 226 12.71 -6.25 7.31
N GLN A 227 13.48 -6.89 6.43
CA GLN A 227 13.14 -7.14 5.02
C GLN A 227 12.84 -8.61 4.72
N ARG A 228 13.01 -9.51 5.69
CA ARG A 228 12.78 -10.95 5.52
C ARG A 228 11.29 -11.22 5.28
N ILE A 229 10.97 -11.99 4.23
CA ILE A 229 9.60 -12.42 3.93
C ILE A 229 9.25 -13.63 4.80
N VAL A 230 8.06 -13.58 5.38
CA VAL A 230 7.47 -14.65 6.18
C VAL A 230 6.13 -15.08 5.61
N TYR A 231 5.75 -16.31 5.94
CA TYR A 231 4.51 -16.94 5.54
C TYR A 231 3.54 -16.98 6.70
N VAL A 232 2.29 -16.58 6.50
CA VAL A 232 1.25 -16.57 7.53
C VAL A 232 0.01 -17.29 7.01
N ALA A 233 -0.34 -18.39 7.66
CA ALA A 233 -1.51 -19.20 7.30
C ALA A 233 -2.84 -18.50 7.60
N SER A 234 -3.94 -19.15 7.19
CA SER A 234 -5.32 -18.70 7.48
C SER A 234 -5.62 -17.29 6.95
N ASN A 235 -5.26 -17.02 5.70
CA ASN A 235 -5.40 -15.71 5.05
C ASN A 235 -4.67 -14.60 5.82
N GLY A 236 -3.51 -14.91 6.38
CA GLY A 236 -2.74 -13.94 7.17
C GLY A 236 -3.26 -13.73 8.60
N ASN A 237 -4.28 -14.47 9.04
CA ASN A 237 -4.83 -14.36 10.40
C ASN A 237 -4.18 -15.29 11.42
N SER A 238 -3.32 -16.23 10.98
CA SER A 238 -2.55 -17.06 11.91
C SER A 238 -1.77 -16.17 12.90
N PRO A 239 -1.77 -16.49 14.21
CA PRO A 239 -0.92 -15.81 15.19
C PRO A 239 0.56 -16.22 15.06
N VAL A 240 0.84 -17.22 14.22
CA VAL A 240 2.18 -17.75 13.96
C VAL A 240 2.61 -17.46 12.52
N TYR A 241 3.89 -17.15 12.32
CA TYR A 241 4.53 -17.05 11.01
C TYR A 241 5.71 -18.02 10.86
N TRP A 242 6.06 -18.35 9.61
CA TRP A 242 7.15 -19.25 9.24
C TRP A 242 8.08 -18.60 8.21
N TYR A 243 9.36 -18.92 8.23
CA TYR A 243 10.32 -18.49 7.21
C TYR A 243 10.31 -19.37 5.97
N HIS A 244 10.00 -20.66 6.11
CA HIS A 244 10.02 -21.60 5.00
C HIS A 244 8.71 -22.39 4.89
N LYS A 245 8.17 -22.50 3.66
CA LYS A 245 6.91 -23.22 3.40
C LYS A 245 6.98 -24.71 3.79
N GLU A 246 8.18 -25.30 3.80
CA GLU A 246 8.41 -26.69 4.21
C GLU A 246 8.18 -26.96 5.70
N ASN A 247 8.23 -25.91 6.53
CA ASN A 247 8.03 -26.02 7.98
C ASN A 247 6.57 -25.73 8.41
N LEU A 248 5.69 -25.47 7.44
CA LEU A 248 4.25 -25.34 7.71
C LEU A 248 3.68 -26.68 8.17
N PRO A 249 2.77 -26.70 9.16
CA PRO A 249 2.06 -27.92 9.53
C PRO A 249 1.35 -28.53 8.31
N ALA A 250 1.37 -29.87 8.20
CA ALA A 250 0.85 -30.60 7.03
C ALA A 250 -0.64 -30.36 6.73
N GLY A 251 -1.42 -29.80 7.67
CA GLY A 251 -2.82 -29.43 7.50
C GLY A 251 -3.06 -27.98 7.06
N VAL A 252 -2.01 -27.17 6.87
CA VAL A 252 -2.16 -25.79 6.39
C VAL A 252 -2.60 -25.80 4.93
N ASN A 253 -3.72 -25.11 4.66
CA ASN A 253 -4.13 -24.84 3.29
C ASN A 253 -3.19 -23.79 2.68
N LEU A 254 -2.35 -24.21 1.73
CA LEU A 254 -1.38 -23.35 1.05
C LEU A 254 -2.01 -22.26 0.20
N ASP A 255 -3.25 -22.44 -0.27
CA ASP A 255 -4.00 -21.42 -1.01
C ASP A 255 -4.45 -20.27 -0.09
N ARG A 256 -4.35 -20.45 1.24
CA ARG A 256 -4.65 -19.44 2.27
C ARG A 256 -3.39 -18.90 2.95
N LEU A 257 -2.25 -19.01 2.29
CA LEU A 257 -0.97 -18.53 2.80
C LEU A 257 -0.72 -17.10 2.33
N VAL A 258 -0.45 -16.19 3.26
CA VAL A 258 -0.12 -14.79 2.97
C VAL A 258 1.36 -14.55 3.21
N GLU A 259 2.02 -13.92 2.24
CA GLU A 259 3.40 -13.45 2.35
C GLU A 259 3.41 -12.01 2.90
N MET A 260 4.19 -11.75 3.95
CA MET A 260 4.40 -10.40 4.49
C MET A 260 5.83 -10.24 5.03
N THR A 261 6.25 -9.02 5.34
CA THR A 261 7.55 -8.83 6.00
C THR A 261 7.47 -9.36 7.43
N GLU A 262 8.60 -9.84 7.96
CA GLU A 262 8.73 -10.22 9.37
C GLU A 262 8.29 -9.08 10.29
N GLN A 263 8.68 -7.84 9.98
CA GLN A 263 8.25 -6.65 10.73
C GLN A 263 6.72 -6.43 10.67
N ASP A 264 6.08 -6.66 9.53
CA ASP A 264 4.61 -6.60 9.42
C ASP A 264 3.95 -7.71 10.23
N ALA A 265 4.54 -8.90 10.29
CA ALA A 265 4.03 -9.98 11.12
C ALA A 265 4.15 -9.66 12.61
N LEU A 266 5.33 -9.19 13.05
CA LEU A 266 5.62 -8.79 14.42
C LEU A 266 4.74 -7.61 14.87
N SER A 267 4.58 -6.58 14.03
CA SER A 267 3.71 -5.43 14.34
C SER A 267 2.22 -5.80 14.43
N ARG A 268 1.81 -6.91 13.81
CA ARG A 268 0.48 -7.51 13.94
C ARG A 268 0.37 -8.50 15.12
N GLY A 269 1.37 -8.53 16.01
CA GLY A 269 1.41 -9.38 17.20
C GLY A 269 1.60 -10.86 16.90
N LYS A 270 2.09 -11.21 15.70
CA LYS A 270 2.37 -12.59 15.33
C LYS A 270 3.72 -13.02 15.90
N LYS A 271 3.87 -14.31 16.15
CA LYS A 271 5.08 -14.91 16.71
C LYS A 271 5.70 -15.88 15.73
N HIS A 272 7.03 -15.97 15.75
CA HIS A 272 7.74 -16.98 14.99
C HIS A 272 7.36 -18.39 15.46
N SER A 273 7.30 -19.34 14.52
CA SER A 273 6.97 -20.73 14.83
C SER A 273 8.07 -21.39 15.67
N SER A 274 7.70 -21.96 16.82
CA SER A 274 8.62 -22.73 17.67
C SER A 274 9.12 -24.04 17.05
N THR A 275 8.61 -24.41 15.87
CA THR A 275 9.03 -25.58 15.10
C THR A 275 10.17 -25.27 14.11
N GLU A 276 10.55 -24.01 13.95
CA GLU A 276 11.67 -23.60 13.10
C GLU A 276 12.86 -23.17 13.99
N PRO A 277 14.12 -23.51 13.64
CA PRO A 277 15.28 -22.95 14.30
C PRO A 277 15.37 -21.44 14.04
N THR A 278 15.60 -20.64 15.08
CA THR A 278 16.05 -19.26 14.92
C THR A 278 17.54 -19.28 14.55
N HIS A 279 17.91 -18.62 13.45
CA HIS A 279 19.30 -18.50 12.98
C HIS A 279 19.80 -17.07 13.07
#